data_AF-A0A815TYP0-F1
#
_entry.id   AF-A0A815TYP0-F1
#
_cell.length_a   1.000
_cell.length_b   1.000
_cell.length_c   1.000
_cell.angle_alpha   90.00
_cell.angle_beta   90.00
_cell.angle_gamma   90.00
#
_symmetry.space_group_name_H-M   'P 1'
#
loop_
_entity.id
_entity.type
_entity.pdbx_description
1 polymer ?
#
loop_
_entity_poly.entity_id
_entity_poly.type
_entity_poly.pdbx_seq_one_letter_code
_entity_poly.pdbx_strand_id
1 'polypeptide(L)'
;MSNQIPVLYTEQKTKKVKIWLDGFLVPRSTLNSARLISAGKHEIDVVFYSSIDDIKPGREFETDRYLISVEENNDDNQPCPRPSFAVN
;
A
#
# COMPACT_ATOMS: atom_id res chain seq x y z
N MET A 1 7.34 6.92 18.63
CA MET A 1 7.02 5.69 17.87
C MET A 1 6.54 6.14 16.50
N SER A 2 7.30 5.88 15.45
CA SER A 2 6.89 6.20 14.08
C SER A 2 6.10 5.01 13.55
N ASN A 3 4.78 5.12 13.43
CA ASN A 3 3.95 4.02 12.92
C ASN A 3 4.14 3.94 11.41
N GLN A 4 5.04 3.08 10.94
CA GLN A 4 5.15 2.73 9.51
C GLN A 4 4.35 1.46 9.27
N ILE A 5 3.47 1.48 8.28
CA ILE A 5 2.59 0.36 7.94
C ILE A 5 3.09 -0.21 6.61
N PRO A 6 3.44 -1.51 6.52
CA PRO A 6 3.78 -2.12 5.24
C PRO A 6 2.55 -2.11 4.33
N VAL A 7 2.76 -1.76 3.06
CA VAL A 7 1.71 -1.67 2.06
C VAL A 7 2.23 -2.20 0.72
N LEU A 8 1.31 -2.64 -0.13
CA LEU A 8 1.63 -3.04 -1.50
C LEU A 8 1.08 -1.99 -2.46
N TYR A 9 1.86 -1.50 -3.42
CA TYR A 9 1.40 -0.52 -4.39
C TYR A 9 1.58 -0.97 -5.84
N THR A 10 0.73 -0.50 -6.75
CA THR A 10 0.76 -0.83 -8.18
C THR A 10 0.30 0.33 -9.05
N GLU A 11 1.08 0.67 -10.09
CA GLU A 11 0.70 1.67 -11.12
C GLU A 11 -0.26 1.09 -12.16
N GLN A 12 -0.35 -0.23 -12.22
CA GLN A 12 -0.93 -0.92 -13.36
C GLN A 12 -2.42 -1.19 -13.10
N LYS A 13 -3.23 -0.12 -13.08
CA LYS A 13 -4.69 -0.19 -12.91
C LYS A 13 -5.39 -0.95 -14.05
N THR A 14 -4.86 -0.87 -15.28
CA THR A 14 -5.52 -1.33 -16.54
C THR A 14 -4.79 -2.44 -17.31
N LYS A 15 -3.65 -2.95 -16.82
CA LYS A 15 -2.92 -4.02 -17.52
C LYS A 15 -3.36 -5.41 -17.05
N LYS A 16 -3.29 -6.40 -17.96
CA LYS A 16 -3.59 -7.82 -17.71
C LYS A 16 -2.79 -8.41 -16.53
N VAL A 17 -1.63 -7.83 -16.21
CA VAL A 17 -0.78 -8.22 -15.07
C VAL A 17 -0.59 -7.01 -14.17
N LYS A 18 -1.04 -7.12 -12.92
CA LYS A 18 -0.79 -6.14 -11.86
C LYS A 18 0.48 -6.54 -11.12
N ILE A 19 1.50 -5.68 -11.17
CA ILE A 19 2.73 -5.87 -10.41
C ILE A 19 2.56 -5.09 -9.11
N TRP A 20 2.43 -5.82 -8.01
CA TRP A 20 2.44 -5.26 -6.68
C TRP A 20 3.88 -5.07 -6.23
N LEU A 21 4.18 -3.90 -5.71
CA LEU A 21 5.49 -3.49 -5.23
C LEU A 21 5.39 -3.20 -3.73
N ASP A 22 6.40 -3.62 -2.99
CA ASP A 22 6.47 -3.37 -1.55
C ASP A 22 6.76 -1.89 -1.25
N GLY A 23 5.95 -1.32 -0.36
CA GLY A 23 6.10 0.03 0.16
C GLY A 23 5.72 0.11 1.64
N PHE A 24 5.81 1.32 2.19
CA PHE A 24 5.45 1.63 3.55
C PHE A 24 4.63 2.91 3.58
N LEU A 25 3.45 2.87 4.18
CA LEU A 25 2.69 4.06 4.50
C LEU A 25 3.16 4.62 5.85
N VAL A 26 3.44 5.92 5.90
CA VAL A 26 3.72 6.64 7.14
C VAL A 26 2.58 7.64 7.38
N PRO A 27 1.51 7.25 8.10
CA PRO A 27 0.46 8.17 8.50
C PRO A 27 1.00 9.27 9.42
N ARG A 28 0.59 10.51 9.15
CA ARG A 28 0.84 11.62 10.06
C ARG A 28 -0.28 11.67 11.09
N SER A 29 0.03 11.49 12.38
CA SER A 29 -1.00 11.53 13.42
C SER A 29 -1.73 12.88 13.52
N THR A 30 -1.10 13.96 13.06
CA THR A 30 -1.63 15.34 13.09
C THR A 30 -2.31 15.79 11.80
N LEU A 31 -2.20 15.01 10.72
CA LEU A 31 -2.73 15.39 9.41
C LEU A 31 -3.40 14.16 8.80
N ASN A 32 -4.58 14.29 8.21
CA ASN A 32 -5.25 13.17 7.54
C ASN A 32 -4.56 12.82 6.21
N SER A 33 -3.26 12.54 6.29
CA SER A 33 -2.36 12.27 5.18
C SER A 33 -1.31 11.24 5.59
N ALA A 34 -0.96 10.36 4.69
CA ALA A 34 0.10 9.38 4.85
C ALA A 34 1.08 9.46 3.70
N ARG A 35 2.37 9.28 3.99
CA ARG A 35 3.42 9.26 2.98
C ARG A 35 3.62 7.83 2.50
N LEU A 36 3.48 7.61 1.19
CA LEU A 36 3.86 6.35 0.55
C LEU A 36 5.36 6.36 0.29
N ILE A 37 6.03 5.44 0.97
CA ILE A 37 7.46 5.23 0.87
C ILE A 37 7.68 3.94 0.07
N SER A 38 8.47 3.98 -0.99
CA SER A 38 8.88 2.77 -1.72
C SER A 38 9.78 1.86 -0.87
N ALA A 39 9.97 0.59 -1.26
CA ALA A 39 10.95 -0.30 -0.63
C ALA A 39 12.36 0.31 -0.51
N GLY A 40 12.72 1.23 -1.42
CA GLY A 40 13.96 2.01 -1.36
C GLY A 40 13.99 3.11 -0.29
N LYS A 41 12.98 3.18 0.60
CA LYS A 41 12.78 4.24 1.60
C LYS A 41 12.64 5.65 1.00
N HIS A 42 12.28 5.75 -0.27
CA HIS A 42 12.03 7.01 -0.94
C HIS A 42 10.52 7.31 -0.95
N GLU A 43 10.13 8.48 -0.46
CA GLU A 43 8.77 9.01 -0.60
C GLU A 43 8.45 9.20 -2.09
N ILE A 44 7.58 8.34 -2.59
CA ILE A 44 7.16 8.37 -4.00
C ILE A 44 5.81 9.06 -4.16
N ASP A 45 4.97 9.06 -3.12
CA ASP A 45 3.65 9.66 -3.17
C ASP A 45 3.13 10.04 -1.77
N VAL A 46 2.09 10.87 -1.71
CA VAL A 46 1.38 11.22 -0.47
C VAL A 46 -0.11 10.98 -0.66
N VAL A 47 -0.66 10.11 0.18
CA VAL A 47 -2.07 9.78 0.21
C VAL A 47 -2.77 10.69 1.21
N PHE A 48 -3.79 11.41 0.76
CA PHE A 48 -4.68 12.16 1.65
C PHE A 48 -5.95 11.34 1.86
N TYR A 49 -6.29 11.12 3.12
CA TYR A 49 -7.49 10.39 3.50
C TYR A 49 -8.48 11.35 4.15
N SER A 50 -9.77 11.12 3.93
CA SER A 50 -10.79 11.91 4.62
C SER A 50 -10.96 11.41 6.05
N SER A 51 -10.91 10.09 6.25
CA SER A 51 -11.14 9.44 7.54
C SER A 51 -10.02 8.49 7.93
N ILE A 52 -9.77 8.33 9.23
CA ILE A 52 -8.77 7.38 9.73
C ILE A 52 -9.17 5.91 9.47
N ASP A 53 -10.44 5.65 9.15
CA ASP A 53 -10.94 4.33 8.74
C ASP A 53 -10.39 3.91 7.37
N ASP A 54 -9.96 4.86 6.53
CA ASP A 54 -9.25 4.51 5.30
C ASP A 54 -7.87 3.91 5.64
N ILE A 55 -7.17 4.40 6.67
CA ILE A 55 -5.78 4.01 7.05
C ILE A 55 -5.72 2.68 7.79
N LYS A 56 -6.87 2.02 7.90
CA LYS A 56 -6.98 0.79 8.65
C LYS A 56 -6.28 -0.34 7.88
N PRO A 57 -5.52 -1.21 8.56
CA PRO A 57 -5.05 -2.46 7.96
C PRO A 57 -6.21 -3.23 7.30
N GLY A 58 -5.97 -3.74 6.09
CA GLY A 58 -7.01 -4.40 5.28
C GLY A 58 -7.87 -3.46 4.42
N ARG A 59 -7.53 -2.17 4.37
CA ARG A 59 -8.12 -1.21 3.40
C ARG A 59 -7.19 -0.98 2.23
N GLU A 60 -7.80 -0.60 1.11
CA GLU A 60 -7.11 -0.24 -0.12
C GLU A 60 -7.32 1.25 -0.39
N PHE A 61 -6.24 1.90 -0.77
CA PHE A 61 -6.15 3.29 -1.15
C PHE A 61 -5.84 3.40 -2.61
N GLU A 62 -6.54 4.28 -3.32
CA GLU A 62 -6.13 4.65 -4.66
C GLU A 62 -5.65 6.11 -4.67
N THR A 63 -4.49 6.33 -5.27
CA THR A 63 -3.95 7.66 -5.56
C THR A 63 -4.09 7.97 -7.05
N ASP A 64 -3.67 9.17 -7.44
CA ASP A 64 -3.68 9.63 -8.83
C ASP A 64 -3.08 8.60 -9.79
N ARG A 65 -2.01 7.91 -9.37
CA ARG A 65 -1.23 7.00 -10.23
C ARG A 65 -1.13 5.57 -9.73
N TYR A 66 -1.30 5.34 -8.42
CA TYR A 66 -1.04 4.05 -7.79
C TYR A 66 -2.26 3.54 -7.04
N LEU A 67 -2.52 2.24 -7.10
CA LEU A 67 -3.38 1.54 -6.16
C LEU A 67 -2.49 0.96 -5.05
N ILE A 68 -2.83 1.20 -3.79
CA ILE A 68 -2.04 0.84 -2.60
C ILE A 68 -2.94 0.02 -1.67
N SER A 69 -2.54 -1.18 -1.28
CA SER A 69 -3.24 -2.02 -0.30
C SER A 69 -2.48 -2.02 1.01
N VAL A 70 -3.18 -1.75 2.12
CA VAL A 70 -2.57 -1.73 3.46
C VAL A 70 -2.51 -3.14 4.03
N GLU A 71 -1.29 -3.65 4.21
CA GLU A 71 -1.07 -4.95 4.82
C GLU A 71 -1.11 -4.81 6.34
N GLU A 72 -1.93 -5.62 7.01
CA GLU A 72 -1.87 -5.74 8.47
C GLU A 72 -0.62 -6.55 8.84
N ASN A 73 0.22 -6.04 9.75
CA ASN A 73 1.15 -6.91 10.48
C ASN A 73 0.35 -7.72 11.50
N ASN A 74 -0.57 -8.57 11.04
CA ASN A 74 -1.10 -9.63 11.85
C ASN A 74 -0.25 -10.86 11.50
N ASP A 75 0.48 -11.35 12.49
CA ASP A 75 1.42 -12.47 12.41
C ASP A 75 0.72 -13.82 12.12
N ASP A 76 -0.41 -13.83 11.41
CA ASP A 76 -1.14 -15.04 11.04
C ASP A 76 -1.61 -15.00 9.59
N ASN A 77 -0.79 -15.65 8.75
CA ASN A 77 -1.27 -16.61 7.76
C ASN A 77 -2.14 -16.09 6.59
N GLN A 78 -1.56 -15.24 5.74
CA GLN A 78 -1.92 -15.29 4.31
C GLN A 78 -0.71 -14.96 3.41
N PRO A 79 -0.18 -15.91 2.63
CA PRO A 79 0.65 -15.53 1.50
C PRO A 79 -0.26 -14.77 0.53
N CYS A 80 0.06 -13.50 0.27
CA CYS A 80 -0.45 -12.81 -0.92
C CYS A 80 -0.28 -13.80 -2.08
N PRO A 81 -1.33 -14.22 -2.80
CA PRO A 81 -1.13 -14.95 -4.03
C PRO A 81 -0.40 -13.98 -4.95
N ARG A 82 0.92 -14.11 -5.04
CA ARG A 82 1.66 -13.64 -6.21
C ARG A 82 0.85 -14.17 -7.38
N PRO A 83 0.33 -13.33 -8.28
CA PRO A 83 -0.33 -13.84 -9.46
C PRO A 83 0.68 -14.79 -10.08
N SER A 84 0.38 -16.10 -10.04
CA SER A 84 1.15 -17.10 -10.74
C SER A 84 1.16 -16.58 -12.16
N PHE A 85 2.30 -16.05 -12.61
CA PHE A 85 2.52 -15.88 -14.03
C PHE A 85 2.13 -17.22 -14.60
N ALA A 86 1.05 -17.24 -15.36
CA ALA A 86 0.53 -18.44 -15.99
C ALA A 86 1.75 -19.12 -16.63
N VAL A 87 2.14 -20.26 -16.06
CA VAL A 87 3.13 -21.12 -16.70
C VAL A 87 2.45 -21.57 -17.97
N ASN A 88 2.96 -21.04 -19.07
CA ASN A 88 2.44 -21.29 -20.40
C ASN A 88 2.91 -22.64 -20.91
#